data_AF-A0A2V6A4H5-F1
#
_entry.id   AF-A0A2V6A4H5-F1
#
_cell.length_a   1.000
_cell.length_b   1.000
_cell.length_c   1.000
_cell.angle_alpha   90.00
_cell.angle_beta   90.00
_cell.angle_gamma   90.00
#
_symmetry.space_group_name_H-M   'P 1'
#
loop_
_entity.id
_entity.type
_entity.pdbx_description
1 polymer ?
#
loop_
_entity_poly.entity_id
_entity_poly.type
_entity_poly.pdbx_seq_one_letter_code
_entity_poly.pdbx_strand_id
1 'polypeptide(L)' 'AETIHYNDLVAAGSFAKAREAGKLRLEGKDYEVRDGDVILFRFNV' A
#
# COMPACT_ATOMS: atom_id res chain seq x y z
N ALA A 1 2.20 -6.65 -4.85
CA ALA A 1 1.52 -5.35 -4.95
C ALA A 1 1.95 -4.49 -3.77
N GLU A 2 2.17 -3.19 -3.96
CA GLU A 2 2.48 -2.29 -2.84
C GLU A 2 1.14 -1.85 -2.21
N THR A 3 0.88 -2.25 -0.97
CA THR A 3 -0.41 -2.10 -0.28
C THR A 3 -0.26 -1.27 0.99
N ILE A 4 -1.23 -0.40 1.25
CA ILE A 4 -1.36 0.36 2.50
C ILE A 4 -2.82 0.56 2.86
N HIS A 5 -3.15 0.55 4.15
CA HIS A 5 -4.52 0.82 4.57
C HIS A 5 -4.85 2.31 4.44
N TYR A 6 -6.07 2.65 4.04
CA TYR A 6 -6.53 4.01 3.81
C TYR A 6 -6.19 4.96 4.96
N ASN A 7 -6.50 4.55 6.20
CA ASN A 7 -6.22 5.37 7.39
C ASN A 7 -4.73 5.70 7.55
N ASP A 8 -3.84 4.74 7.27
CA ASP A 8 -2.39 4.97 7.32
C ASP A 8 -1.93 5.89 6.18
N LEU A 9 -2.52 5.75 5.00
CA LEU A 9 -2.20 6.62 3.86
C LEU A 9 -2.63 8.06 4.12
N VAL A 10 -3.84 8.27 4.65
CA VAL A 10 -4.36 9.59 5.02
C VAL A 10 -3.49 10.20 6.12
N ALA A 11 -3.13 9.43 7.14
CA ALA A 11 -2.25 9.90 8.22
C ALA A 11 -0.84 10.24 7.71
N ALA A 12 -0.30 9.49 6.76
CA ALA A 12 0.99 9.78 6.13
C ALA A 12 0.94 11.00 5.19
N GLY A 13 -0.24 11.35 4.69
CA GLY A 13 -0.49 12.50 3.82
C GLY A 13 -0.07 12.31 2.35
N SER A 14 0.74 11.30 2.04
CA SER A 14 1.02 10.87 0.66
C SER A 14 1.60 9.46 0.61
N PHE A 15 1.52 8.84 -0.56
CA PHE A 15 2.10 7.50 -0.79
C PHE A 15 3.64 7.51 -0.67
N ALA A 16 4.30 8.59 -1.08
CA ALA A 16 5.74 8.76 -0.93
C ALA A 16 6.16 8.84 0.54
N LYS A 17 5.45 9.63 1.35
CA LYS A 17 5.69 9.73 2.80
C LYS A 17 5.41 8.41 3.51
N ALA A 18 4.36 7.69 3.10
CA ALA A 18 4.08 6.35 3.61
C ALA A 18 5.20 5.34 3.30
N ARG A 19 5.82 5.44 2.11
CA ARG A 19 6.99 4.64 1.72
C ARG A 19 8.19 4.95 2.61
N GLU A 20 8.51 6.23 2.78
CA GLU A 20 9.63 6.70 3.64
C GLU A 20 9.42 6.29 5.10
N ALA A 21 8.18 6.31 5.58
CA ALA A 21 7.80 5.88 6.92
C ALA A 21 7.72 4.34 7.10
N GLY A 22 7.99 3.56 6.06
CA GLY A 22 7.94 2.09 6.13
C GLY A 22 6.54 1.50 6.32
N LYS A 23 5.49 2.25 5.95
CA LYS A 23 4.08 1.85 6.11
C LYS A 23 3.52 1.04 4.94
N LEU A 24 4.21 1.04 3.79
CA LEU A 24 3.83 0.21 2.65
C LEU A 24 4.21 -1.25 2.89
N ARG A 25 3.30 -2.16 2.55
CA ARG A 25 3.52 -3.61 2.56
C ARG A 25 3.65 -4.12 1.14
N LEU A 26 4.49 -5.14 0.94
CA LEU A 26 4.61 -5.85 -0.33
C LEU A 26 3.82 -7.16 -0.24
N GLU A 27 2.68 -7.18 -0.91
CA GLU A 27 1.76 -8.31 -0.86
C GLU A 27 1.91 -9.21 -2.09
N GLY A 28 1.85 -10.53 -1.86
CA GLY A 28 1.98 -11.57 -2.89
C GLY A 28 0.70 -11.85 -3.66
N LYS A 29 0.72 -12.89 -4.49
CA LYS A 29 -0.47 -13.31 -5.29
C LYS A 29 -1.60 -13.87 -4.42
N ASP A 30 -1.26 -14.47 -3.29
CA ASP A 30 -2.22 -15.09 -2.36
C ASP A 30 -2.76 -14.10 -1.31
N TYR A 31 -2.44 -12.81 -1.44
CA TYR A 31 -2.95 -11.79 -0.54
C TYR A 31 -4.43 -11.53 -0.80
N GLU A 32 -5.24 -11.73 0.23
CA GLU A 32 -6.64 -11.37 0.23
C GLU A 32 -6.78 -9.86 0.49
N VAL A 33 -7.24 -9.13 -0.52
CA VAL A 33 -7.48 -7.69 -0.45
C VAL A 33 -8.56 -7.40 0.59
N ARG A 34 -8.28 -6.44 1.48
CA ARG A 34 -9.22 -6.02 2.51
C ARG A 34 -9.88 -4.71 2.12
N ASP A 35 -11.09 -4.50 2.61
CA ASP A 35 -11.75 -3.19 2.49
C ASP A 35 -10.86 -2.09 3.08
N GLY A 36 -10.80 -0.96 2.37
CA GLY A 36 -9.93 0.15 2.73
C GLY A 36 -8.46 -0.02 2.33
N ASP A 37 -8.05 -1.10 1.68
CA ASP A 37 -6.70 -1.19 1.11
C ASP A 37 -6.55 -0.27 -0.12
N VAL A 38 -5.47 0.51 -0.12
CA VAL A 38 -4.99 1.26 -1.28
C VAL A 38 -3.79 0.52 -1.85
N ILE A 39 -3.90 0.10 -3.12
CA ILE A 39 -2.96 -0.83 -3.74
C ILE A 39 -2.38 -0.24 -5.02
N LEU A 40 -1.05 -0.21 -5.10
CA LEU A 40 -0.31 0.03 -6.33
C LEU A 40 0.11 -1.32 -6.95
N PHE A 41 -0.54 -1.65 -8.06
CA PHE A 41 -0.17 -2.80 -8.88
C PHE A 41 0.94 -2.40 -9.86
N ARG A 42 2.08 -3.09 -9.77
CA ARG A 42 3.15 -3.00 -10.76
C ARG A 42 3.00 -4.18 -11.71
N PHE A 43 2.70 -3.89 -12.97
CA PHE A 43 2.72 -4.85 -14.05
C PHE A 43 3.79 -4.40 -15.05
N ASN A 44 4.61 -5.33 -15.54
CA ASN A 44 5.78 -5.06 -16.38
C ASN A 44 6.91 -4.32 -15.63
N VAL A 45 7.73 -5.09 -14.91
CA VAL A 45 9.12 -4.68 -14.59
C VAL A 45 10.00 -4.98 -15.78
#